data_AF-A0AB36P720-F1
#
_entry.id   AF-A0AB36P720-F1
#
_cell.length_a   1.000
_cell.length_b   1.000
_cell.length_c   1.000
_cell.angle_alpha   90.00
_cell.angle_beta   90.00
_cell.angle_gamma   90.00
#
_symmetry.space_group_name_H-M   'P 1'
#
loop_
_entity.id
_entity.type
_entity.pdbx_description
1 polymer ?
#
loop_
_entity_poly.entity_id
_entity_poly.type
_entity_poly.pdbx_seq_one_letter_code
_entity_poly.pdbx_strand_id
1 'polypeptide(L)'
;MAWIKKPNVAMFKGANWNTLIKRVPNCSPEQAKRIALKNPDISFFFFCREYMVLETLGDKGIFNPGDAVFFSGEPWYGSAPQCDSYEKTGMSVAYVSIEKLQTPGCYTMADGSAAVDVVCLFSANINKKPFPQGQVELAPKTQVPAGYPYIVGTSDYAALTAADIQKLQNKGITVLLSVLNNHDGTGWSEFPDEATAVNFAQQLKEVVDRIGLDGIDIDDEYSDNPEPNPSSLVTVTTKMQEIMPDKIISKALWDDFAYFTPKYQNRTLADNLTYGWEMGYGGKPKDRLPVYTTFGMAKNTLVCGFWSGQPSHTSSPSQDVSWLKENGYEGVMVYAFQQQSNIDLLGDLVNDWNGAGNWNKTPNCP
;
A
#
# COMPACT_ATOMS: atom_id res chain seq x y z
N MET A 1 -11.83 -2.23 4.37
CA MET A 1 -11.95 -3.31 3.40
C MET A 1 -10.79 -4.26 3.71
N ALA A 2 -10.13 -4.84 2.72
CA ALA A 2 -9.23 -5.99 2.70
C ALA A 2 -9.68 -7.28 3.36
N TRP A 3 -10.33 -7.28 4.52
CA TRP A 3 -10.44 -8.48 5.33
C TRP A 3 -11.89 -8.84 5.66
N ILE A 4 -12.34 -10.02 5.23
CA ILE A 4 -13.58 -10.61 5.73
C ILE A 4 -13.27 -11.44 6.98
N LYS A 5 -13.83 -11.03 8.10
CA LYS A 5 -13.78 -11.79 9.35
C LYS A 5 -14.68 -13.03 9.27
N LYS A 6 -14.10 -14.20 9.55
CA LYS A 6 -14.80 -15.46 9.77
C LYS A 6 -14.72 -15.79 11.27
N PRO A 7 -15.83 -15.70 12.02
CA PRO A 7 -15.79 -15.88 13.45
C PRO A 7 -15.61 -17.36 13.85
N ASN A 8 -14.90 -17.60 14.96
CA ASN A 8 -14.79 -18.93 15.60
C ASN A 8 -14.19 -20.03 14.70
N VAL A 9 -13.27 -19.65 13.81
CA VAL A 9 -12.57 -20.59 12.92
C VAL A 9 -11.08 -20.27 12.81
N ALA A 10 -10.29 -21.30 12.55
CA ALA A 10 -8.85 -21.23 12.27
C ALA A 10 -8.46 -22.32 11.26
N MET A 11 -7.24 -22.23 10.70
CA MET A 11 -6.64 -23.29 9.90
C MET A 11 -6.56 -24.57 10.73
N PHE A 12 -7.08 -25.70 10.23
CA PHE A 12 -7.41 -26.83 11.12
C PHE A 12 -6.87 -28.20 10.66
N LYS A 13 -6.41 -29.00 11.63
CA LYS A 13 -5.99 -30.41 11.49
C LYS A 13 -5.24 -30.71 10.19
N GLY A 14 -5.89 -31.39 9.24
CA GLY A 14 -5.34 -31.87 7.97
C GLY A 14 -5.16 -30.80 6.89
N ALA A 15 -5.31 -29.52 7.25
CA ALA A 15 -4.98 -28.41 6.38
C ALA A 15 -3.52 -28.48 5.89
N ASN A 16 -3.24 -27.85 4.75
CA ASN A 16 -1.89 -27.79 4.20
C ASN A 16 -1.05 -26.74 4.96
N TRP A 17 -0.36 -27.16 6.02
CA TRP A 17 0.50 -26.27 6.82
C TRP A 17 1.78 -25.80 6.12
N ASN A 18 2.08 -26.29 4.91
CA ASN A 18 3.20 -25.77 4.11
C ASN A 18 2.92 -24.37 3.57
N THR A 19 1.68 -23.87 3.63
CA THR A 19 1.34 -22.49 3.27
C THR A 19 1.54 -21.50 4.42
N LEU A 20 1.98 -21.95 5.60
CA LEU A 20 2.32 -21.09 6.72
C LEU A 20 3.49 -20.17 6.35
N ILE A 21 3.24 -18.87 6.38
CA ILE A 21 4.26 -17.85 6.11
C ILE A 21 4.98 -17.48 7.41
N LYS A 22 4.24 -17.06 8.43
CA LYS A 22 4.81 -16.66 9.72
C LYS A 22 3.76 -16.62 10.83
N ARG A 23 4.26 -16.57 12.07
CA ARG A 23 3.47 -16.27 13.28
C ARG A 23 4.04 -15.02 13.93
N VAL A 24 3.14 -14.14 14.40
CA VAL A 24 3.50 -12.91 15.12
C VAL A 24 2.75 -12.89 16.45
N PRO A 25 3.47 -12.93 17.59
CA PRO A 25 2.84 -12.84 18.91
C PRO A 25 2.51 -11.38 19.29
N ASN A 26 1.69 -11.21 20.32
CA ASN A 26 1.34 -9.89 20.90
C ASN A 26 0.81 -8.88 19.88
N CYS A 27 0.02 -9.36 18.93
CA CYS A 27 -0.54 -8.58 17.84
C CYS A 27 -1.99 -8.20 18.16
N SER A 28 -2.47 -7.04 17.68
CA SER A 28 -3.90 -6.80 17.52
C SER A 28 -4.37 -7.25 16.13
N PRO A 29 -5.69 -7.48 15.91
CA PRO A 29 -6.21 -7.72 14.57
C PRO A 29 -5.84 -6.62 13.57
N GLU A 30 -5.88 -5.35 13.97
CA GLU A 30 -5.53 -4.19 13.15
C GLU A 30 -4.05 -4.19 12.75
N GLN A 31 -3.16 -4.53 13.68
CA GLN A 31 -1.75 -4.74 13.39
C GLN A 31 -1.53 -5.92 12.44
N ALA A 32 -2.27 -7.02 12.62
CA ALA A 32 -2.17 -8.20 11.78
C ALA A 32 -2.57 -7.91 10.33
N LYS A 33 -3.67 -7.16 10.12
CA LYS A 33 -4.11 -6.71 8.80
C LYS A 33 -3.02 -5.91 8.08
N ARG A 34 -2.35 -4.99 8.78
CA ARG A 34 -1.24 -4.19 8.22
C ARG A 34 0.01 -5.03 7.95
N ILE A 35 0.34 -5.98 8.81
CA ILE A 35 1.45 -6.92 8.60
C ILE A 35 1.18 -7.77 7.34
N ALA A 36 -0.05 -8.20 7.16
CA ALA A 36 -0.45 -8.97 5.98
C ALA A 36 -0.33 -8.15 4.70
N LEU A 37 -0.73 -6.88 4.69
CA LEU A 37 -0.54 -5.99 3.53
C LEU A 37 0.93 -5.73 3.17
N LYS A 38 1.90 -6.00 4.04
CA LYS A 38 3.33 -5.87 3.69
C LYS A 38 3.85 -7.05 2.86
N ASN A 39 3.08 -8.13 2.76
CA ASN A 39 3.45 -9.29 1.97
C ASN A 39 2.23 -9.76 1.14
N PRO A 40 2.21 -9.52 -0.18
CA PRO A 40 1.08 -9.86 -1.04
C PRO A 40 0.80 -11.37 -1.12
N ASP A 41 1.72 -12.24 -0.72
CA ASP A 41 1.50 -13.68 -0.65
C ASP A 41 0.59 -14.08 0.52
N ILE A 42 0.41 -13.20 1.52
CA ILE A 42 -0.52 -13.44 2.63
C ILE A 42 -1.95 -13.22 2.15
N SER A 43 -2.69 -14.31 1.98
CA SER A 43 -4.09 -14.31 1.57
C SER A 43 -5.05 -14.45 2.73
N PHE A 44 -4.63 -15.03 3.85
CA PHE A 44 -5.44 -15.10 5.08
C PHE A 44 -4.58 -15.24 6.33
N PHE A 45 -5.19 -14.93 7.48
CA PHE A 45 -4.60 -15.22 8.78
C PHE A 45 -5.68 -15.58 9.79
N PHE A 46 -5.30 -16.27 10.87
CA PHE A 46 -6.15 -16.35 12.06
C PHE A 46 -5.50 -15.66 13.24
N PHE A 47 -6.36 -15.08 14.07
CA PHE A 47 -6.00 -14.39 15.31
C PHE A 47 -6.57 -15.13 16.51
N CYS A 48 -5.73 -15.39 17.51
CA CYS A 48 -6.10 -16.10 18.72
C CYS A 48 -6.55 -15.13 19.81
N ARG A 49 -7.84 -15.12 20.15
CA ARG A 49 -8.35 -14.39 21.32
C ARG A 49 -8.02 -15.12 22.61
N GLU A 50 -8.03 -16.45 22.55
CA GLU A 50 -7.79 -17.35 23.66
C GLU A 50 -6.72 -18.39 23.30
N TYR A 51 -6.24 -19.12 24.31
CA TYR A 51 -5.29 -20.21 24.13
C TYR A 51 -5.91 -21.36 23.31
N MET A 52 -5.22 -21.82 22.29
CA MET A 52 -5.65 -22.91 21.41
C MET A 52 -4.54 -23.93 21.21
N VAL A 53 -4.90 -25.22 21.21
CA VAL A 53 -3.98 -26.32 20.88
C VAL A 53 -4.53 -27.14 19.73
N LEU A 54 -3.72 -27.31 18.69
CA LEU A 54 -3.94 -28.27 17.61
C LEU A 54 -3.00 -29.45 17.81
N GLU A 55 -3.46 -30.47 18.55
CA GLU A 55 -2.65 -31.62 18.99
C GLU A 55 -1.92 -32.33 17.84
N THR A 56 -2.52 -32.34 16.64
CA THR A 56 -1.95 -32.96 15.43
C THR A 56 -0.62 -32.33 14.96
N LEU A 57 -0.26 -31.15 15.47
CA LEU A 57 0.95 -30.42 15.09
C LEU A 57 2.02 -30.41 16.19
N GLY A 58 1.79 -31.11 17.31
CA GLY A 58 2.68 -31.06 18.48
C GLY A 58 2.89 -29.63 18.97
N ASP A 59 4.12 -29.28 19.37
CA ASP A 59 4.47 -27.96 19.90
C ASP A 59 4.18 -26.81 18.92
N LYS A 60 4.20 -27.08 17.60
CA LYS A 60 3.85 -26.09 16.57
C LYS A 60 2.37 -25.75 16.55
N GLY A 61 1.54 -26.58 17.19
CA GLY A 61 0.10 -26.39 17.33
C GLY A 61 -0.31 -25.61 18.57
N ILE A 62 0.63 -25.07 19.36
CA ILE A 62 0.33 -24.28 20.56
C ILE A 62 0.22 -22.80 20.19
N PHE A 63 -0.97 -22.22 20.33
CA PHE A 63 -1.25 -20.81 20.06
C PHE A 63 -1.74 -20.10 21.32
N ASN A 64 -1.15 -18.95 21.60
CA ASN A 64 -1.42 -18.12 22.76
C ASN A 64 -2.36 -16.95 22.38
N PRO A 65 -3.07 -16.38 23.37
CA PRO A 65 -3.80 -15.12 23.16
C PRO A 65 -2.89 -14.05 22.56
N GLY A 66 -3.36 -13.36 21.51
CA GLY A 66 -2.61 -12.33 20.80
C GLY A 66 -1.74 -12.83 19.64
N ASP A 67 -1.70 -14.14 19.36
CA ASP A 67 -1.02 -14.64 18.18
C ASP A 67 -1.82 -14.38 16.90
N ALA A 68 -1.15 -13.83 15.89
CA ALA A 68 -1.60 -13.81 14.50
C ALA A 68 -0.76 -14.79 13.66
N VAL A 69 -1.42 -15.65 12.89
CA VAL A 69 -0.78 -16.72 12.10
C VAL A 69 -1.18 -16.57 10.64
N PHE A 70 -0.20 -16.33 9.77
CA PHE A 70 -0.39 -15.88 8.40
C PHE A 70 -0.09 -16.99 7.38
N PHE A 71 -0.89 -17.08 6.34
CA PHE A 71 -0.82 -18.13 5.34
C PHE A 71 -1.00 -17.58 3.92
N SER A 72 -0.47 -18.32 2.95
CA SER A 72 -0.80 -18.16 1.53
C SER A 72 -1.86 -19.16 1.07
N GLY A 73 -2.42 -18.91 -0.13
CA GLY A 73 -3.39 -19.79 -0.78
C GLY A 73 -4.77 -19.77 -0.11
N GLU A 74 -5.47 -20.90 -0.14
CA GLU A 74 -6.84 -21.02 0.35
C GLU A 74 -6.90 -21.61 1.76
N PRO A 75 -7.77 -21.09 2.65
CA PRO A 75 -7.93 -21.63 3.98
C PRO A 75 -8.66 -22.97 3.98
N TRP A 76 -8.28 -23.84 4.92
CA TRP A 76 -9.09 -24.99 5.34
C TRP A 76 -9.53 -24.79 6.79
N TYR A 77 -10.76 -24.32 6.97
CA TYR A 77 -11.27 -24.02 8.30
C TYR A 77 -11.77 -25.23 9.06
N GLY A 78 -11.54 -25.19 10.36
CA GLY A 78 -12.29 -25.96 11.34
C GLY A 78 -12.80 -25.05 12.46
N SER A 79 -13.70 -25.60 13.28
CA SER A 79 -14.21 -24.89 14.45
C SER A 79 -13.07 -24.60 15.42
N ALA A 80 -12.93 -23.33 15.76
CA ALA A 80 -11.97 -22.82 16.75
C ALA A 80 -12.63 -21.63 17.48
N PRO A 81 -13.48 -21.88 18.50
CA PRO A 81 -14.13 -20.82 19.29
C PRO A 81 -13.16 -19.81 19.93
N GLN A 82 -11.87 -20.14 20.01
CA GLN A 82 -10.79 -19.32 20.53
C GLN A 82 -10.24 -18.31 19.52
N CYS A 83 -10.52 -18.49 18.22
CA CYS A 83 -9.89 -17.77 17.13
C CYS A 83 -10.91 -17.14 16.18
N ASP A 84 -10.49 -16.10 15.46
CA ASP A 84 -11.18 -15.59 14.28
C ASP A 84 -10.20 -15.64 13.11
N SER A 85 -10.69 -16.02 11.94
CA SER A 85 -9.92 -15.92 10.71
C SER A 85 -10.30 -14.68 9.92
N TYR A 86 -9.36 -14.20 9.12
CA TYR A 86 -9.49 -13.02 8.28
C TYR A 86 -8.97 -13.38 6.90
N GLU A 87 -9.85 -13.35 5.91
CA GLU A 87 -9.51 -13.59 4.50
C GLU A 87 -9.36 -12.28 3.75
N LYS A 88 -8.30 -12.21 2.94
CA LYS A 88 -8.09 -11.08 2.05
C LYS A 88 -9.08 -11.16 0.89
N THR A 89 -9.81 -10.08 0.63
CA THR A 89 -10.81 -10.04 -0.45
C THR A 89 -10.57 -8.93 -1.46
N GLY A 90 -9.64 -8.03 -1.19
CA GLY A 90 -9.29 -6.91 -2.04
C GLY A 90 -8.58 -5.83 -1.22
N MET A 91 -8.59 -4.59 -1.69
CA MET A 91 -7.98 -3.46 -1.01
C MET A 91 -8.56 -2.14 -1.50
N SER A 92 -8.79 -1.19 -0.59
CA SER A 92 -9.17 0.20 -0.91
C SER A 92 -8.01 1.13 -0.60
N VAL A 93 -7.63 1.92 -1.59
CA VAL A 93 -6.52 2.88 -1.49
C VAL A 93 -7.04 4.29 -1.68
N ALA A 94 -6.60 5.22 -0.84
CA ALA A 94 -6.96 6.64 -0.94
C ALA A 94 -5.71 7.52 -1.02
N TYR A 95 -5.56 8.26 -2.11
CA TYR A 95 -4.60 9.36 -2.20
C TYR A 95 -5.20 10.61 -1.55
N VAL A 96 -4.54 11.13 -0.52
CA VAL A 96 -5.07 12.19 0.33
C VAL A 96 -4.05 13.31 0.52
N SER A 97 -4.51 14.56 0.50
CA SER A 97 -3.66 15.68 0.88
C SER A 97 -3.38 15.70 2.39
N ILE A 98 -2.28 16.34 2.78
CA ILE A 98 -1.86 16.40 4.19
C ILE A 98 -2.90 17.04 5.11
N GLU A 99 -3.64 18.05 4.64
CA GLU A 99 -4.68 18.70 5.44
C GLU A 99 -5.86 17.76 5.75
N LYS A 100 -6.01 16.69 4.96
CA LYS A 100 -7.09 15.72 5.06
C LYS A 100 -6.62 14.32 5.49
N LEU A 101 -5.38 14.18 5.94
CA LEU A 101 -4.78 12.89 6.35
C LEU A 101 -5.69 12.01 7.21
N GLN A 102 -6.45 12.59 8.16
CA GLN A 102 -7.29 11.81 9.08
C GLN A 102 -8.65 11.38 8.51
N THR A 103 -9.08 11.95 7.37
CA THR A 103 -10.40 11.74 6.75
C THR A 103 -10.66 10.27 6.38
N PRO A 104 -9.71 9.51 5.81
CA PRO A 104 -9.91 8.08 5.54
C PRO A 104 -10.29 7.27 6.79
N GLY A 105 -9.76 7.64 7.95
CA GLY A 105 -10.06 6.99 9.24
C GLY A 105 -11.49 7.20 9.75
N CYS A 106 -12.30 8.01 9.06
CA CYS A 106 -13.70 8.27 9.39
C CYS A 106 -14.67 7.24 8.83
N TYR A 107 -14.25 6.43 7.85
CA TYR A 107 -15.14 5.53 7.13
C TYR A 107 -14.96 4.09 7.60
N THR A 108 -16.06 3.41 7.91
CA THR A 108 -16.06 2.04 8.44
C THR A 108 -16.92 1.09 7.61
N MET A 109 -16.51 -0.17 7.58
CA MET A 109 -17.30 -1.31 7.11
C MET A 109 -18.47 -1.57 8.07
N ALA A 110 -19.38 -2.47 7.68
CA ALA A 110 -20.53 -2.84 8.51
C ALA A 110 -20.14 -3.47 9.86
N ASP A 111 -18.97 -4.13 9.93
CA ASP A 111 -18.42 -4.74 11.14
C ASP A 111 -17.65 -3.75 12.04
N GLY A 112 -17.60 -2.47 11.67
CA GLY A 112 -16.90 -1.42 12.40
C GLY A 112 -15.40 -1.29 12.08
N SER A 113 -14.83 -2.19 11.28
CA SER A 113 -13.44 -2.04 10.82
C SER A 113 -13.29 -0.90 9.80
N ALA A 114 -12.06 -0.42 9.57
CA ALA A 114 -11.81 0.64 8.60
C ALA A 114 -12.27 0.26 7.19
N ALA A 115 -12.94 1.18 6.49
CA ALA A 115 -13.36 1.00 5.10
C ALA A 115 -12.22 1.25 4.11
N VAL A 116 -11.28 2.13 4.46
CA VAL A 116 -10.03 2.40 3.72
C VAL A 116 -8.90 1.54 4.29
N ASP A 117 -8.14 0.87 3.42
CA ASP A 117 -7.05 -0.03 3.85
C ASP A 117 -5.68 0.62 3.76
N VAL A 118 -5.44 1.42 2.70
CA VAL A 118 -4.19 2.13 2.45
C VAL A 118 -4.45 3.60 2.21
N VAL A 119 -3.63 4.44 2.84
CA VAL A 119 -3.57 5.88 2.60
C VAL A 119 -2.23 6.22 1.97
N CYS A 120 -2.26 6.82 0.78
CA CYS A 120 -1.11 7.46 0.17
C CYS A 120 -1.17 8.96 0.48
N LEU A 121 -0.30 9.43 1.37
CA LEU A 121 -0.19 10.85 1.71
C LEU A 121 0.50 11.59 0.55
N PHE A 122 -0.25 12.45 -0.14
CA PHE A 122 0.13 13.05 -1.42
C PHE A 122 0.37 14.57 -1.33
N SER A 123 1.56 15.07 -1.64
CA SER A 123 2.84 14.35 -1.73
C SER A 123 4.00 15.15 -1.14
N ALA A 124 5.07 14.45 -0.78
CA ALA A 124 6.42 15.01 -0.71
C ALA A 124 7.03 15.05 -2.13
N ASN A 125 8.19 15.69 -2.28
CA ASN A 125 8.82 15.90 -3.59
C ASN A 125 10.29 15.49 -3.65
N ILE A 126 10.79 15.28 -4.87
CA ILE A 126 12.22 15.18 -5.20
C ILE A 126 12.67 16.50 -5.81
N ASN A 127 13.71 17.13 -5.23
CA ASN A 127 14.28 18.36 -5.79
C ASN A 127 15.78 18.50 -5.55
N LYS A 128 16.44 19.33 -6.36
CA LYS A 128 17.78 19.88 -6.06
C LYS A 128 17.68 21.24 -5.37
N LYS A 129 18.79 21.64 -4.72
CA LYS A 129 18.96 23.02 -4.23
C LYS A 129 19.24 23.98 -5.40
N PRO A 130 18.74 25.24 -5.34
CA PRO A 130 17.83 25.77 -4.32
C PRO A 130 16.41 25.20 -4.46
N PHE A 131 15.75 24.93 -3.34
CA PHE A 131 14.39 24.39 -3.35
C PHE A 131 13.36 25.45 -3.76
N PRO A 132 12.22 25.03 -4.35
CA PRO A 132 11.04 25.88 -4.49
C PRO A 132 10.64 26.56 -3.19
N GLN A 133 10.02 27.74 -3.29
CA GLN A 133 9.61 28.53 -2.14
C GLN A 133 8.67 27.72 -1.23
N GLY A 134 8.99 27.69 0.07
CA GLY A 134 8.18 27.01 1.09
C GLY A 134 8.51 25.51 1.28
N GLN A 135 9.39 24.95 0.44
CA GLN A 135 9.88 23.58 0.63
C GLN A 135 11.13 23.54 1.52
N VAL A 136 11.20 22.48 2.32
CA VAL A 136 12.30 22.17 3.25
C VAL A 136 12.69 20.70 3.12
N GLU A 137 13.91 20.37 3.54
CA GLU A 137 14.41 18.99 3.60
C GLU A 137 13.58 18.17 4.61
N LEU A 138 13.16 16.96 4.23
CA LEU A 138 12.42 16.06 5.13
C LEU A 138 13.32 15.05 5.86
N ALA A 139 14.57 14.89 5.42
CA ALA A 139 15.57 13.98 5.98
C ALA A 139 16.85 14.71 6.45
N PRO A 140 16.76 15.61 7.45
CA PRO A 140 17.87 16.47 7.84
C PRO A 140 19.06 15.76 8.51
N LYS A 141 18.94 14.48 8.91
CA LYS A 141 20.06 13.71 9.50
C LYS A 141 20.89 12.97 8.46
N THR A 142 20.36 12.79 7.25
CA THR A 142 21.07 12.19 6.13
C THR A 142 21.96 13.23 5.49
N GLN A 143 23.27 12.97 5.44
CA GLN A 143 24.19 13.84 4.73
C GLN A 143 23.98 13.67 3.22
N VAL A 144 23.58 14.75 2.55
CA VAL A 144 23.33 14.76 1.10
C VAL A 144 24.51 15.46 0.40
N PRO A 145 25.29 14.74 -0.43
CA PRO A 145 26.37 15.34 -1.20
C PRO A 145 25.92 16.51 -2.08
N ALA A 146 26.84 17.40 -2.41
CA ALA A 146 26.55 18.52 -3.29
C ALA A 146 26.05 18.04 -4.66
N GLY A 147 24.94 18.62 -5.13
CA GLY A 147 24.32 18.27 -6.41
C GLY A 147 23.40 17.03 -6.37
N TYR A 148 23.31 16.33 -5.25
CA TYR A 148 22.36 15.21 -5.11
C TYR A 148 20.94 15.74 -4.85
N PRO A 149 19.90 14.99 -5.26
CA PRO A 149 18.52 15.33 -4.97
C PRO A 149 18.20 15.12 -3.49
N TYR A 150 17.23 15.89 -3.02
CA TYR A 150 16.69 15.86 -1.68
C TYR A 150 15.25 15.40 -1.72
N ILE A 151 14.82 14.63 -0.72
CA ILE A 151 13.40 14.55 -0.39
C ILE A 151 13.00 15.83 0.35
N VAL A 152 12.03 16.53 -0.21
CA VAL A 152 11.56 17.83 0.28
C VAL A 152 10.04 17.83 0.44
N GLY A 153 9.53 18.80 1.18
CA GLY A 153 8.10 19.03 1.33
C GLY A 153 7.83 20.34 2.04
N THR A 154 6.56 20.70 2.23
CA THR A 154 6.21 21.89 3.01
C THR A 154 6.61 21.73 4.49
N SER A 155 6.53 22.82 5.26
CA SER A 155 6.70 22.77 6.71
C SER A 155 5.74 21.79 7.40
N ASP A 156 4.56 21.54 6.82
CA ASP A 156 3.56 20.63 7.38
C ASP A 156 4.04 19.17 7.29
N TYR A 157 4.67 18.79 6.17
CA TYR A 157 5.32 17.48 6.04
C TYR A 157 6.49 17.32 7.01
N ALA A 158 7.27 18.38 7.21
CA ALA A 158 8.35 18.38 8.21
C ALA A 158 7.80 18.26 9.64
N ALA A 159 6.62 18.80 9.92
CA ALA A 159 5.99 18.79 11.24
C ALA A 159 5.23 17.50 11.60
N LEU A 160 4.97 16.62 10.62
CA LEU A 160 4.31 15.33 10.88
C LEU A 160 5.03 14.52 11.97
N THR A 161 4.24 13.88 12.81
CA THR A 161 4.74 13.04 13.90
C THR A 161 4.28 11.59 13.75
N ALA A 162 4.97 10.67 14.43
CA ALA A 162 4.52 9.29 14.52
C ALA A 162 3.11 9.16 15.12
N ALA A 163 2.69 10.08 16.00
CA ALA A 163 1.35 10.06 16.59
C ALA A 163 0.25 10.33 15.54
N ASP A 164 0.52 11.16 14.53
CA ASP A 164 -0.45 11.45 13.47
C ASP A 164 -0.67 10.24 12.56
N ILE A 165 0.40 9.51 12.27
CA ILE A 165 0.35 8.26 11.51
C ILE A 165 -0.31 7.14 12.34
N GLN A 166 0.03 7.06 13.64
CA GLN A 166 -0.51 6.04 14.55
C GLN A 166 -2.03 6.10 14.71
N LYS A 167 -2.66 7.28 14.60
CA LYS A 167 -4.13 7.41 14.63
C LYS A 167 -4.83 6.55 13.58
N LEU A 168 -4.29 6.51 12.36
CA LEU A 168 -4.82 5.69 11.25
C LEU A 168 -4.40 4.22 11.41
N GLN A 169 -3.14 4.01 11.74
CA GLN A 169 -2.54 2.68 11.95
C GLN A 169 -3.23 1.86 13.05
N ASN A 170 -3.69 2.51 14.12
CA ASN A 170 -4.47 1.88 15.20
C ASN A 170 -5.87 1.43 14.75
N LYS A 171 -6.37 1.95 13.62
CA LYS A 171 -7.61 1.48 12.96
C LYS A 171 -7.33 0.38 11.93
N GLY A 172 -6.07 -0.05 11.77
CA GLY A 172 -5.66 -1.04 10.80
C GLY A 172 -5.33 -0.48 9.41
N ILE A 173 -5.25 0.85 9.28
CA ILE A 173 -4.96 1.52 8.02
C ILE A 173 -3.44 1.59 7.82
N THR A 174 -2.97 1.11 6.67
CA THR A 174 -1.59 1.26 6.21
C THR A 174 -1.37 2.69 5.70
N VAL A 175 -0.27 3.33 6.10
CA VAL A 175 0.03 4.72 5.66
C VAL A 175 1.37 4.78 4.92
N LEU A 176 1.31 5.21 3.67
CA LEU A 176 2.45 5.42 2.77
C LEU A 176 2.66 6.91 2.55
N LEU A 177 3.91 7.32 2.35
CA LEU A 177 4.22 8.65 1.82
C LEU A 177 4.41 8.55 0.32
N SER A 178 3.59 9.27 -0.44
CA SER A 178 3.79 9.45 -1.87
C SER A 178 4.85 10.53 -2.08
N VAL A 179 5.83 10.24 -2.94
CA VAL A 179 6.89 11.17 -3.32
C VAL A 179 6.83 11.36 -4.82
N LEU A 180 6.59 12.59 -5.23
CA LEU A 180 6.42 13.02 -6.61
C LEU A 180 7.69 13.71 -7.12
N ASN A 181 8.03 13.63 -8.40
CA ASN A 181 9.03 14.55 -8.94
C ASN A 181 8.50 15.99 -8.91
N ASN A 182 9.33 17.00 -9.21
CA ASN A 182 8.87 18.39 -9.06
C ASN A 182 9.58 19.40 -9.96
N HIS A 183 9.20 19.39 -11.23
CA HIS A 183 9.49 20.39 -12.27
C HIS A 183 10.94 20.90 -12.24
N ASP A 184 11.87 20.00 -11.94
CA ASP A 184 13.30 20.19 -12.08
C ASP A 184 13.90 18.96 -12.78
N GLY A 185 15.20 18.98 -13.04
CA GLY A 185 15.88 17.89 -13.73
C GLY A 185 16.18 16.66 -12.86
N THR A 186 15.44 16.44 -11.77
CA THR A 186 15.56 15.26 -10.91
C THR A 186 14.24 14.57 -10.69
N GLY A 187 14.34 13.27 -10.41
CA GLY A 187 13.20 12.44 -10.16
C GLY A 187 13.60 10.97 -10.02
N TRP A 188 12.60 10.13 -9.91
CA TRP A 188 12.76 8.69 -9.74
C TRP A 188 13.41 7.99 -10.92
N SER A 189 13.18 8.48 -12.14
CA SER A 189 13.80 7.96 -13.36
C SER A 189 15.13 8.65 -13.72
N GLU A 190 15.67 9.53 -12.87
CA GLU A 190 16.77 10.45 -13.21
C GLU A 190 18.04 10.28 -12.37
N PHE A 191 18.13 9.31 -11.45
CA PHE A 191 19.35 9.13 -10.68
C PHE A 191 20.51 8.74 -11.61
N PRO A 192 21.64 9.50 -11.61
CA PRO A 192 22.72 9.31 -12.56
C PRO A 192 23.56 8.06 -12.28
N ASP A 193 23.58 7.61 -11.02
CA ASP A 193 24.39 6.48 -10.56
C ASP A 193 23.79 5.83 -9.31
N GLU A 194 24.32 4.65 -8.97
CA GLU A 194 23.94 3.90 -7.78
C GLU A 194 24.18 4.70 -6.49
N ALA A 195 25.26 5.48 -6.40
CA ALA A 195 25.59 6.23 -5.18
C ALA A 195 24.51 7.28 -4.87
N THR A 196 23.98 7.93 -5.90
CA THR A 196 22.87 8.88 -5.78
C THR A 196 21.58 8.17 -5.36
N ALA A 197 21.26 7.03 -5.99
CA ALA A 197 20.11 6.21 -5.62
C ALA A 197 20.19 5.69 -4.18
N VAL A 198 21.37 5.24 -3.73
CA VAL A 198 21.62 4.81 -2.34
C VAL A 198 21.39 5.96 -1.36
N ASN A 199 21.92 7.16 -1.65
CA ASN A 199 21.73 8.31 -0.77
C ASN A 199 20.26 8.71 -0.68
N PHE A 200 19.54 8.72 -1.81
CA PHE A 200 18.11 9.03 -1.79
C PHE A 200 17.29 7.98 -1.02
N ALA A 201 17.61 6.69 -1.18
CA ALA A 201 17.00 5.62 -0.39
C ALA A 201 17.24 5.81 1.12
N GLN A 202 18.42 6.27 1.55
CA GLN A 202 18.71 6.60 2.94
C GLN A 202 17.84 7.76 3.46
N GLN A 203 17.62 8.79 2.64
CA GLN A 203 16.73 9.90 2.99
C GLN A 203 15.29 9.40 3.18
N LEU A 204 14.78 8.56 2.26
CA LEU A 204 13.45 7.93 2.39
C LEU A 204 13.33 7.12 3.68
N LYS A 205 14.37 6.33 4.00
CA LYS A 205 14.43 5.55 5.23
C LYS A 205 14.36 6.42 6.48
N GLU A 206 15.08 7.54 6.50
CA GLU A 206 15.01 8.47 7.62
C GLU A 206 13.59 8.99 7.84
N VAL A 207 12.88 9.36 6.76
CA VAL A 207 11.49 9.83 6.86
C VAL A 207 10.58 8.71 7.37
N VAL A 208 10.68 7.50 6.79
CA VAL A 208 9.90 6.32 7.20
C VAL A 208 10.11 6.00 8.67
N ASP A 209 11.35 6.02 9.16
CA ASP A 209 11.68 5.71 10.55
C ASP A 209 11.24 6.83 11.51
N ARG A 210 11.40 8.11 11.12
CA ARG A 210 11.08 9.28 11.94
C ARG A 210 9.60 9.34 12.31
N ILE A 211 8.72 9.06 11.36
CA ILE A 211 7.26 9.17 11.54
C ILE A 211 6.53 7.82 11.49
N GLY A 212 7.25 6.71 11.39
CA GLY A 212 6.68 5.36 11.53
C GLY A 212 5.79 4.93 10.36
N LEU A 213 6.11 5.35 9.13
CA LEU A 213 5.34 4.98 7.94
C LEU A 213 5.42 3.47 7.64
N ASP A 214 4.42 2.97 6.91
CA ASP A 214 4.39 1.59 6.44
C ASP A 214 5.17 1.38 5.14
N GLY A 215 5.48 2.46 4.42
CA GLY A 215 6.23 2.41 3.17
C GLY A 215 6.27 3.71 2.41
N ILE A 216 6.76 3.61 1.17
CA ILE A 216 6.85 4.70 0.20
C ILE A 216 6.00 4.36 -1.01
N ASP A 217 5.30 5.36 -1.50
CA ASP A 217 4.64 5.34 -2.78
C ASP A 217 5.43 6.21 -3.78
N ILE A 218 5.73 5.64 -4.94
CA ILE A 218 6.52 6.27 -6.01
C ILE A 218 5.56 6.88 -7.00
N ASP A 219 5.65 8.19 -7.19
CA ASP A 219 4.97 8.90 -8.27
C ASP A 219 6.00 9.56 -9.19
N ASP A 220 6.20 8.97 -10.36
CA ASP A 220 7.26 9.34 -11.32
C ASP A 220 6.71 10.27 -12.42
N GLU A 221 5.91 11.25 -12.02
CA GLU A 221 5.38 12.29 -12.90
C GLU A 221 6.08 13.63 -12.63
N TYR A 222 6.09 14.52 -13.63
CA TYR A 222 6.53 15.92 -13.52
C TYR A 222 8.03 16.17 -13.27
N SER A 223 8.90 15.29 -13.80
CA SER A 223 10.31 15.65 -14.00
C SER A 223 10.47 16.45 -15.29
N ASP A 224 11.31 17.49 -15.27
CA ASP A 224 11.63 18.31 -16.45
C ASP A 224 12.87 17.77 -17.20
N ASN A 225 13.46 16.65 -16.76
CA ASN A 225 14.60 16.05 -17.43
C ASN A 225 14.15 15.32 -18.72
N PRO A 226 14.61 15.73 -19.92
CA PRO A 226 14.24 15.06 -21.16
C PRO A 226 14.97 13.71 -21.36
N GLU A 227 16.00 13.41 -20.56
CA GLU A 227 16.84 12.22 -20.70
C GLU A 227 16.71 11.32 -19.46
N PRO A 228 15.64 10.51 -19.36
CA PRO A 228 15.47 9.57 -18.26
C PRO A 228 16.53 8.47 -18.32
N ASN A 229 16.93 7.97 -17.15
CA ASN A 229 17.74 6.78 -16.98
C ASN A 229 16.80 5.58 -16.73
N PRO A 230 16.60 4.67 -17.71
CA PRO A 230 15.67 3.55 -17.55
C PRO A 230 15.98 2.63 -16.35
N SER A 231 17.25 2.57 -15.94
CA SER A 231 17.67 1.71 -14.80
C SER A 231 17.54 2.38 -13.44
N SER A 232 17.20 3.68 -13.39
CA SER A 232 17.13 4.45 -12.14
C SER A 232 16.12 3.87 -11.14
N LEU A 233 14.89 3.63 -11.60
CA LEU A 233 13.79 3.08 -10.79
C LEU A 233 14.13 1.69 -10.20
N VAL A 234 14.62 0.76 -11.02
CA VAL A 234 14.99 -0.57 -10.52
C VAL A 234 16.18 -0.50 -9.56
N THR A 235 17.13 0.42 -9.77
CA THR A 235 18.28 0.60 -8.88
C THR A 235 17.83 1.13 -7.52
N VAL A 236 17.11 2.25 -7.46
CA VAL A 236 16.67 2.84 -6.19
C VAL A 236 15.72 1.92 -5.42
N THR A 237 14.79 1.25 -6.09
CA THR A 237 13.87 0.32 -5.44
C THR A 237 14.58 -0.93 -4.91
N THR A 238 15.61 -1.43 -5.59
CA THR A 238 16.47 -2.50 -5.07
C THR A 238 17.14 -2.05 -3.78
N LYS A 239 17.69 -0.82 -3.75
CA LYS A 239 18.31 -0.25 -2.54
C LYS A 239 17.32 -0.02 -1.40
N MET A 240 16.10 0.41 -1.71
CA MET A 240 15.03 0.51 -0.72
C MET A 240 14.72 -0.86 -0.09
N GLN A 241 14.61 -1.92 -0.89
CA GLN A 241 14.40 -3.28 -0.36
C GLN A 241 15.58 -3.76 0.52
N GLU A 242 16.82 -3.47 0.13
CA GLU A 242 18.01 -3.82 0.93
C GLU A 242 17.98 -3.19 2.34
N ILE A 243 17.57 -1.93 2.47
CA ILE A 243 17.64 -1.17 3.74
C ILE A 243 16.31 -1.09 4.51
N MET A 244 15.19 -1.43 3.86
CA MET A 244 13.84 -1.41 4.41
C MET A 244 13.01 -2.62 3.91
N PRO A 245 13.46 -3.88 4.15
CA PRO A 245 12.82 -5.07 3.58
C PRO A 245 11.39 -5.31 4.06
N ASP A 246 11.01 -4.75 5.21
CA ASP A 246 9.68 -4.89 5.82
C ASP A 246 8.73 -3.71 5.48
N LYS A 247 9.05 -2.91 4.46
CA LYS A 247 8.26 -1.74 4.06
C LYS A 247 7.63 -1.95 2.69
N ILE A 248 6.45 -1.37 2.51
CA ILE A 248 5.77 -1.35 1.22
C ILE A 248 6.51 -0.41 0.29
N ILE A 249 6.74 -0.86 -0.94
CA ILE A 249 7.14 -0.01 -2.06
C ILE A 249 6.01 -0.10 -3.08
N SER A 250 5.20 0.94 -3.19
CA SER A 250 4.17 1.04 -4.22
C SER A 250 4.57 2.02 -5.31
N LYS A 251 3.92 1.90 -6.46
CA LYS A 251 4.09 2.85 -7.56
C LYS A 251 2.73 3.25 -8.15
N ALA A 252 2.56 4.54 -8.39
CA ALA A 252 1.62 5.09 -9.34
C ALA A 252 2.01 4.67 -10.77
N LEU A 253 1.24 3.75 -11.35
CA LEU A 253 1.50 3.18 -12.67
C LEU A 253 0.76 3.96 -13.76
N TRP A 254 1.50 4.48 -14.72
CA TRP A 254 0.98 5.24 -15.85
C TRP A 254 2.07 5.42 -16.92
N ASP A 255 1.81 4.96 -18.15
CA ASP A 255 2.69 5.10 -19.33
C ASP A 255 4.21 4.90 -19.04
N ASP A 256 4.54 3.98 -18.14
CA ASP A 256 5.85 3.81 -17.51
C ASP A 256 6.50 2.45 -17.85
N PHE A 257 5.96 1.79 -18.87
CA PHE A 257 6.34 0.42 -19.26
C PHE A 257 7.84 0.27 -19.56
N ALA A 258 8.48 1.33 -20.06
CA ALA A 258 9.91 1.33 -20.37
C ALA A 258 10.78 1.02 -19.13
N TYR A 259 10.30 1.33 -17.92
CA TYR A 259 11.04 1.15 -16.66
C TYR A 259 10.89 -0.25 -16.04
N PHE A 260 10.04 -1.10 -16.60
CA PHE A 260 9.84 -2.47 -16.11
C PHE A 260 10.81 -3.50 -16.72
N THR A 261 11.43 -3.17 -17.85
CA THR A 261 12.35 -4.07 -18.55
C THR A 261 13.81 -4.03 -18.07
N PRO A 262 14.36 -2.90 -17.59
CA PRO A 262 15.73 -2.83 -17.11
C PRO A 262 15.96 -3.72 -15.90
N LYS A 263 17.20 -4.20 -15.76
CA LYS A 263 17.62 -5.07 -14.66
C LYS A 263 18.76 -4.45 -13.89
N TYR A 264 18.67 -4.53 -12.57
CA TYR A 264 19.75 -4.23 -11.65
C TYR A 264 19.85 -5.38 -10.64
N GLN A 265 21.06 -5.92 -10.44
CA GLN A 265 21.30 -7.12 -9.61
C GLN A 265 20.35 -8.31 -9.91
N ASN A 266 20.10 -8.57 -11.20
CA ASN A 266 19.16 -9.60 -11.69
C ASN A 266 17.69 -9.43 -11.26
N ARG A 267 17.30 -8.25 -10.77
CA ARG A 267 15.92 -7.89 -10.44
C ARG A 267 15.40 -6.86 -11.44
N THR A 268 14.10 -6.91 -11.71
CA THR A 268 13.34 -5.91 -12.45
C THR A 268 12.60 -5.00 -11.47
N LEU A 269 11.99 -3.91 -11.97
CA LEU A 269 11.13 -3.08 -11.14
C LEU A 269 9.96 -3.88 -10.55
N ALA A 270 9.35 -4.79 -11.34
CA ALA A 270 8.26 -5.65 -10.87
C ALA A 270 8.67 -6.54 -9.68
N ASP A 271 9.92 -7.04 -9.66
CA ASP A 271 10.42 -7.83 -8.53
C ASP A 271 10.55 -6.99 -7.24
N ASN A 272 10.67 -5.67 -7.36
CA ASN A 272 10.91 -4.77 -6.25
C ASN A 272 9.64 -4.14 -5.67
N LEU A 273 8.58 -3.98 -6.49
CA LEU A 273 7.32 -3.38 -6.05
C LEU A 273 6.50 -4.37 -5.22
N THR A 274 5.96 -3.89 -4.10
CA THR A 274 4.93 -4.61 -3.34
C THR A 274 3.58 -4.49 -4.04
N TYR A 275 3.27 -3.29 -4.54
CA TYR A 275 2.01 -2.98 -5.21
C TYR A 275 2.19 -1.99 -6.35
N GLY A 276 1.25 -1.99 -7.28
CA GLY A 276 1.08 -0.95 -8.28
C GLY A 276 -0.36 -0.44 -8.34
N TRP A 277 -0.53 0.87 -8.33
CA TRP A 277 -1.83 1.54 -8.49
C TRP A 277 -1.91 2.06 -9.91
N GLU A 278 -2.75 1.48 -10.75
CA GLU A 278 -2.87 1.93 -12.14
C GLU A 278 -3.69 3.22 -12.19
N MET A 279 -3.03 4.34 -12.51
CA MET A 279 -3.59 5.70 -12.44
C MET A 279 -4.06 6.24 -13.79
N GLY A 280 -4.29 5.31 -14.73
CA GLY A 280 -4.97 5.51 -16.00
C GLY A 280 -6.04 6.60 -16.04
N TYR A 281 -7.02 6.40 -15.16
CA TYR A 281 -8.34 7.00 -15.15
C TYR A 281 -9.04 6.98 -16.53
N GLY A 282 -10.36 7.21 -16.58
CA GLY A 282 -11.13 7.25 -17.84
C GLY A 282 -11.34 5.93 -18.60
N GLY A 283 -10.37 5.01 -18.59
CA GLY A 283 -10.45 3.71 -19.26
C GLY A 283 -11.00 2.60 -18.37
N LYS A 284 -11.47 1.51 -19.01
CA LYS A 284 -11.91 0.30 -18.32
C LYS A 284 -10.70 -0.45 -17.75
N PRO A 285 -10.80 -1.10 -16.57
CA PRO A 285 -9.67 -1.81 -15.97
C PRO A 285 -9.05 -2.87 -16.89
N LYS A 286 -9.89 -3.54 -17.70
CA LYS A 286 -9.47 -4.56 -18.66
C LYS A 286 -8.51 -4.07 -19.75
N ASP A 287 -8.51 -2.77 -20.02
CA ASP A 287 -7.68 -2.16 -21.06
C ASP A 287 -6.40 -1.55 -20.46
N ARG A 288 -6.33 -1.43 -19.12
CA ARG A 288 -5.29 -0.71 -18.37
C ARG A 288 -4.34 -1.65 -17.61
N LEU A 289 -4.91 -2.63 -16.90
CA LEU A 289 -4.15 -3.48 -15.97
C LEU A 289 -3.39 -4.66 -16.60
N PRO A 290 -3.93 -5.40 -17.60
CA PRO A 290 -3.32 -6.67 -18.01
C PRO A 290 -1.87 -6.56 -18.49
N VAL A 291 -1.47 -5.42 -19.06
CA VAL A 291 -0.11 -5.19 -19.56
C VAL A 291 0.95 -5.36 -18.48
N TYR A 292 0.69 -4.93 -17.23
CA TYR A 292 1.66 -5.05 -16.14
C TYR A 292 1.96 -6.49 -15.74
N THR A 293 1.03 -7.42 -15.99
CA THR A 293 1.29 -8.85 -15.77
C THR A 293 2.28 -9.44 -16.77
N THR A 294 2.36 -8.85 -17.98
CA THR A 294 3.39 -9.21 -18.97
C THR A 294 4.80 -8.74 -18.55
N PHE A 295 4.86 -7.76 -17.64
CA PHE A 295 6.10 -7.24 -17.05
C PHE A 295 6.48 -7.90 -15.72
N GLY A 296 5.73 -8.91 -15.27
CA GLY A 296 6.05 -9.70 -14.08
C GLY A 296 5.27 -9.33 -12.81
N MET A 297 4.44 -8.30 -12.83
CA MET A 297 3.56 -7.99 -11.69
C MET A 297 2.47 -9.06 -11.55
N ALA A 298 2.21 -9.51 -10.33
CA ALA A 298 1.12 -10.43 -10.05
C ALA A 298 -0.22 -9.67 -9.94
N LYS A 299 -1.34 -10.29 -10.34
CA LYS A 299 -2.65 -9.62 -10.32
C LYS A 299 -3.08 -9.16 -8.92
N ASN A 300 -2.76 -9.94 -7.89
CA ASN A 300 -2.96 -9.62 -6.46
C ASN A 300 -1.97 -8.56 -5.91
N THR A 301 -1.21 -7.91 -6.80
CA THR A 301 -0.39 -6.74 -6.48
C THR A 301 -0.84 -5.48 -7.23
N LEU A 302 -1.88 -5.59 -8.06
CA LEU A 302 -2.32 -4.55 -8.97
C LEU A 302 -3.72 -4.06 -8.61
N VAL A 303 -3.84 -2.75 -8.37
CA VAL A 303 -5.08 -2.05 -8.00
C VAL A 303 -5.47 -1.06 -9.10
N CYS A 304 -6.76 -0.96 -9.41
CA CYS A 304 -7.25 -0.01 -10.40
C CYS A 304 -7.55 1.36 -9.78
N GLY A 305 -6.98 2.43 -10.32
CA GLY A 305 -7.28 3.81 -9.96
C GLY A 305 -8.53 4.35 -10.63
N PHE A 306 -9.31 5.11 -9.85
CA PHE A 306 -10.51 5.82 -10.26
C PHE A 306 -10.42 7.29 -9.80
N TRP A 307 -11.01 8.19 -10.59
CA TRP A 307 -11.12 9.60 -10.25
C TRP A 307 -12.44 10.15 -10.77
N SER A 308 -13.18 10.88 -9.92
CA SER A 308 -14.49 11.41 -10.30
C SER A 308 -14.43 12.43 -11.45
N GLY A 309 -13.27 13.08 -11.65
CA GLY A 309 -13.03 13.99 -12.77
C GLY A 309 -12.86 13.29 -14.13
N GLN A 310 -12.56 11.99 -14.13
CA GLN A 310 -12.33 11.19 -15.33
C GLN A 310 -12.90 9.77 -15.13
N PRO A 311 -14.24 9.64 -15.07
CA PRO A 311 -14.90 8.37 -14.80
C PRO A 311 -14.62 7.35 -15.90
N SER A 312 -14.64 6.06 -15.55
CA SER A 312 -14.45 5.00 -16.54
C SER A 312 -15.55 5.05 -17.62
N HIS A 313 -15.23 4.65 -18.84
CA HIS A 313 -16.18 4.57 -19.96
C HIS A 313 -17.30 3.51 -19.79
N THR A 314 -17.47 2.91 -18.59
CA THR A 314 -18.62 2.06 -18.30
C THR A 314 -19.79 2.91 -17.85
N SER A 315 -21.01 2.39 -17.99
CA SER A 315 -22.20 3.06 -17.45
C SER A 315 -22.31 2.99 -15.92
N SER A 316 -21.42 2.24 -15.25
CA SER A 316 -21.42 2.05 -13.79
C SER A 316 -20.08 1.48 -13.28
N PRO A 317 -19.43 2.10 -12.26
CA PRO A 317 -18.24 1.56 -11.58
C PRO A 317 -18.41 0.12 -11.06
N SER A 318 -19.64 -0.32 -10.81
CA SER A 318 -19.94 -1.69 -10.36
C SER A 318 -19.52 -2.79 -11.35
N GLN A 319 -19.54 -2.50 -12.66
CA GLN A 319 -19.07 -3.43 -13.68
C GLN A 319 -17.55 -3.59 -13.64
N ASP A 320 -16.84 -2.50 -13.41
CA ASP A 320 -15.38 -2.50 -13.27
C ASP A 320 -14.97 -3.28 -12.03
N VAL A 321 -15.64 -3.06 -10.90
CA VAL A 321 -15.42 -3.81 -9.66
C VAL A 321 -15.68 -5.31 -9.85
N SER A 322 -16.77 -5.68 -10.54
CA SER A 322 -17.09 -7.08 -10.83
C SER A 322 -15.99 -7.73 -11.66
N TRP A 323 -15.52 -7.05 -12.71
CA TRP A 323 -14.44 -7.55 -13.55
C TRP A 323 -13.11 -7.70 -12.77
N LEU A 324 -12.76 -6.73 -11.93
CA LEU A 324 -11.55 -6.78 -11.10
C LEU A 324 -11.55 -8.02 -10.20
N LYS A 325 -12.67 -8.26 -9.50
CA LYS A 325 -12.84 -9.42 -8.60
C LYS A 325 -12.77 -10.74 -9.36
N GLU A 326 -13.52 -10.87 -10.45
CA GLU A 326 -13.55 -12.09 -11.28
C GLU A 326 -12.18 -12.43 -11.88
N ASN A 327 -11.33 -11.42 -12.10
CA ASN A 327 -10.02 -11.60 -12.71
C ASN A 327 -8.86 -11.66 -11.70
N GLY A 328 -9.14 -11.55 -10.39
CA GLY A 328 -8.16 -11.68 -9.31
C GLY A 328 -7.26 -10.46 -9.11
N TYR A 329 -7.74 -9.26 -9.47
CA TYR A 329 -7.03 -8.01 -9.18
C TYR A 329 -7.29 -7.54 -7.75
N GLU A 330 -6.33 -6.77 -7.23
CA GLU A 330 -6.19 -6.57 -5.80
C GLU A 330 -7.16 -5.55 -5.21
N GLY A 331 -7.75 -4.66 -6.00
CA GLY A 331 -8.70 -3.70 -5.43
C GLY A 331 -8.98 -2.45 -6.25
N VAL A 332 -9.37 -1.41 -5.52
CA VAL A 332 -9.74 -0.09 -6.03
C VAL A 332 -8.94 1.01 -5.35
N MET A 333 -8.57 2.04 -6.09
CA MET A 333 -7.88 3.23 -5.60
C MET A 333 -8.65 4.47 -6.04
N VAL A 334 -8.69 5.51 -5.20
CA VAL A 334 -9.24 6.81 -5.59
C VAL A 334 -8.25 7.94 -5.34
N TYR A 335 -8.10 8.82 -6.34
CA TYR A 335 -7.33 10.06 -6.24
C TYR A 335 -8.11 11.22 -5.62
N ALA A 336 -7.38 12.15 -5.01
CA ALA A 336 -7.90 13.38 -4.43
C ALA A 336 -9.04 13.16 -3.42
N PHE A 337 -8.79 12.29 -2.42
CA PHE A 337 -9.69 11.95 -1.31
C PHE A 337 -9.91 13.10 -0.30
N GLN A 338 -9.65 14.33 -0.70
CA GLN A 338 -10.08 15.56 -0.03
C GLN A 338 -11.38 16.12 -0.62
N GLN A 339 -11.78 15.66 -1.81
CA GLN A 339 -12.97 16.12 -2.52
C GLN A 339 -14.15 15.17 -2.25
N GLN A 340 -15.32 15.73 -1.93
CA GLN A 340 -16.50 14.92 -1.58
C GLN A 340 -16.90 13.95 -2.71
N SER A 341 -16.79 14.34 -3.97
CA SER A 341 -17.09 13.45 -5.10
C SER A 341 -16.19 12.22 -5.17
N ASN A 342 -14.93 12.34 -4.77
CA ASN A 342 -13.99 11.21 -4.72
C ASN A 342 -14.21 10.35 -3.47
N ILE A 343 -14.61 10.97 -2.36
CA ILE A 343 -15.04 10.25 -1.15
C ILE A 343 -16.27 9.38 -1.46
N ASP A 344 -17.27 9.95 -2.11
CA ASP A 344 -18.49 9.24 -2.50
C ASP A 344 -18.16 8.11 -3.49
N LEU A 345 -17.31 8.39 -4.49
CA LEU A 345 -16.84 7.38 -5.46
C LEU A 345 -16.14 6.20 -4.76
N LEU A 346 -15.23 6.44 -3.81
CA LEU A 346 -14.60 5.33 -3.08
C LEU A 346 -15.64 4.55 -2.27
N GLY A 347 -16.64 5.22 -1.73
CA GLY A 347 -17.75 4.56 -1.03
C GLY A 347 -18.58 3.65 -1.92
N ASP A 348 -18.91 4.10 -3.12
CA ASP A 348 -19.61 3.29 -4.11
C ASP A 348 -18.76 2.07 -4.51
N LEU A 349 -17.48 2.28 -4.83
CA LEU A 349 -16.55 1.20 -5.17
C LEU A 349 -16.40 0.18 -4.02
N VAL A 350 -16.33 0.64 -2.77
CA VAL A 350 -16.27 -0.22 -1.59
C VAL A 350 -17.54 -1.03 -1.40
N ASN A 351 -18.71 -0.42 -1.59
CA ASN A 351 -20.00 -1.09 -1.51
C ASN A 351 -20.19 -2.10 -2.66
N ASP A 352 -19.79 -1.75 -3.88
CA ASP A 352 -19.82 -2.69 -5.02
C ASP A 352 -18.91 -3.89 -4.77
N TRP A 353 -17.78 -3.67 -4.09
CA TRP A 353 -16.82 -4.74 -3.80
C TRP A 353 -17.29 -5.66 -2.68
N ASN A 354 -17.85 -5.11 -1.60
CA ASN A 354 -18.13 -5.85 -0.35
C ASN A 354 -19.63 -6.07 -0.06
N GLY A 355 -20.51 -5.51 -0.89
CA GLY A 355 -21.93 -5.39 -0.62
C GLY A 355 -22.31 -4.07 0.07
N ALA A 356 -23.58 -3.68 -0.07
CA ALA A 356 -24.10 -2.44 0.49
C ALA A 356 -23.96 -2.36 2.02
N GLY A 357 -23.74 -1.14 2.53
CA GLY A 357 -23.61 -0.86 3.96
C GLY A 357 -22.18 -0.98 4.50
N ASN A 358 -21.18 -1.08 3.61
CA ASN A 358 -19.76 -1.17 3.97
C ASN A 358 -19.01 0.17 3.86
N TRP A 359 -19.74 1.26 3.67
CA TRP A 359 -19.21 2.61 3.69
C TRP A 359 -20.03 3.49 4.63
N ASN A 360 -19.59 3.62 5.87
CA ASN A 360 -20.30 4.36 6.91
C ASN A 360 -19.41 5.43 7.51
N LYS A 361 -19.87 6.70 7.49
CA LYS A 361 -19.13 7.80 8.12
C LYS A 361 -19.37 7.80 9.63
N THR A 362 -18.29 7.77 10.41
CA THR A 362 -18.33 7.89 11.86
C THR A 362 -18.87 9.27 12.26
N PRO A 363 -19.85 9.37 13.17
CA PRO A 363 -20.36 10.64 13.64
C PRO A 363 -19.26 11.54 14.21
N ASN A 364 -19.33 12.84 13.95
CA ASN A 364 -18.40 13.87 14.46
C ASN A 364 -16.92 13.65 14.07
N CYS A 365 -16.66 12.88 13.02
CA CYS A 365 -15.32 12.74 12.45
C CYS A 365 -14.96 14.00 11.62
N PRO A 366 -13.70 14.50 11.72
CA PRO A 366 -13.27 15.76 11.11
C PRO A 366 -13.42 15.87 9.58
#